data_AF-A0A3L6RY65-F1
#
_entry.id   AF-A0A3L6RY65-F1
#
_cell.length_a   1.000
_cell.length_b   1.000
_cell.length_c   1.000
_cell.angle_alpha   90.00
_cell.angle_beta   90.00
_cell.angle_gamma   90.00
#
_symmetry.space_group_name_H-M   'P 1'
#
loop_
_entity.id
_entity.type
_entity.pdbx_description
1 polymer ?
#
loop_
_entity_poly.entity_id
_entity_poly.type
_entity_poly.pdbx_seq_one_letter_code
_entity_poly.pdbx_strand_id
1 'polypeptide(L)'
;MGKDEYFRSFRENADDFICGLLPGISPGSGRPQIQYSPGGLLFKVGNSNMQHVTSLSFLLLAYSSYLSHAGARVSCGGAASASASPVQLRRVARRQVDYILGDNPLRMSYMVGYGPRFPLRIHHRASSLPSVAAHPARIGCEAGAAYYASPAPNPNLLVGAVVGGPSNSTDAFPDARAVFQQSEPTTYINAPLLGLLAYFAAHPDLEAAQLGRH
;
A
#
# COMPACT_ATOMS: atom_id res chain seq x y z
N MET A 1 20.57 -13.78 16.01
CA MET A 1 20.51 -14.92 15.08
C MET A 1 21.81 -14.93 14.29
N GLY A 2 22.76 -15.79 14.63
CA GLY A 2 24.09 -15.76 14.03
C GLY A 2 24.83 -17.07 14.22
N LYS A 3 25.63 -17.41 13.20
CA LYS A 3 26.67 -18.45 13.12
C LYS A 3 26.35 -19.75 12.35
N ASP A 4 25.27 -19.81 11.58
CA ASP A 4 25.09 -20.93 10.63
C ASP A 4 25.21 -20.45 9.19
N GLU A 5 26.08 -21.09 8.39
CA GLU A 5 26.22 -20.76 6.96
C GLU A 5 24.91 -20.92 6.21
N TYR A 6 24.04 -21.82 6.70
CA TYR A 6 22.70 -22.08 6.17
C TYR A 6 21.83 -20.82 6.07
N PHE A 7 21.90 -19.92 7.06
CA PHE A 7 21.06 -18.70 7.06
C PHE A 7 21.66 -17.53 6.29
N ARG A 8 22.92 -17.65 5.84
CA ARG A 8 23.61 -16.57 5.13
C ARG A 8 22.91 -16.23 3.82
N SER A 9 22.55 -17.25 3.04
CA SER A 9 21.86 -17.07 1.75
C SER A 9 20.47 -16.44 1.89
N PHE A 10 19.72 -16.79 2.94
CA PHE A 10 18.42 -16.15 3.22
C PHE A 10 18.57 -14.66 3.53
N ARG A 11 19.59 -14.29 4.31
CA ARG A 11 19.87 -12.88 4.62
C ARG A 11 20.30 -12.12 3.37
N GLU A 12 21.21 -12.68 2.56
CA GLU A 12 21.66 -12.06 1.31
C GLU A 12 20.49 -11.82 0.34
N ASN A 13 19.62 -12.82 0.16
CA ASN A 13 18.41 -12.68 -0.65
C ASN A 13 17.42 -11.64 -0.09
N ALA A 14 17.28 -11.55 1.23
CA ALA A 14 16.42 -10.56 1.87
C ALA A 14 16.99 -9.14 1.72
N ASP A 15 18.28 -8.96 1.96
CA ASP A 15 19.01 -7.71 1.77
C ASP A 15 18.87 -7.23 0.32
N ASP A 16 19.12 -8.12 -0.63
CA ASP A 16 18.99 -7.89 -2.06
C ASP A 16 17.57 -7.48 -2.47
N PHE A 17 16.57 -8.17 -1.94
CA PHE A 17 15.16 -7.86 -2.19
C PHE A 17 14.81 -6.46 -1.66
N ILE A 18 15.19 -6.17 -0.41
CA ILE A 18 14.94 -4.88 0.24
C ILE A 18 15.60 -3.74 -0.54
N CYS A 19 16.83 -3.91 -1.01
CA CYS A 19 17.50 -2.93 -1.85
C CYS A 19 16.75 -2.65 -3.15
N GLY A 20 16.17 -3.69 -3.78
CA GLY A 20 15.35 -3.55 -4.99
C GLY A 20 14.04 -2.79 -4.79
N LEU A 21 13.60 -2.59 -3.54
CA LEU A 21 12.40 -1.82 -3.21
C LEU A 21 12.67 -0.33 -3.00
N LEU A 22 13.93 0.08 -2.81
CA LEU A 22 14.26 1.43 -2.40
C LEU A 22 14.36 2.38 -3.61
N PRO A 23 13.77 3.59 -3.52
CA PRO A 23 13.82 4.55 -4.62
C PRO A 23 15.25 5.05 -4.81
N GLY A 24 15.70 5.15 -6.06
CA GLY A 24 17.02 5.67 -6.41
C GLY A 24 18.20 4.73 -6.12
N ILE A 25 17.94 3.53 -5.58
CA ILE A 25 18.95 2.48 -5.45
C ILE A 25 18.76 1.54 -6.64
N SER A 26 19.70 1.58 -7.58
CA SER A 26 19.77 0.59 -8.65
C SER A 26 20.38 -0.68 -8.08
N PRO A 27 19.66 -1.82 -8.05
CA PRO A 27 20.31 -3.09 -7.80
C PRO A 27 21.37 -3.30 -8.90
N GLY A 28 22.53 -3.87 -8.52
CA GLY A 28 23.54 -4.29 -9.49
C GLY A 28 22.94 -5.06 -10.67
N SER A 29 23.62 -4.96 -11.82
CA SER A 29 23.24 -5.46 -13.15
C SER A 29 22.33 -6.70 -13.16
N GLY A 30 21.07 -6.53 -13.59
CA GLY A 30 20.19 -7.63 -14.01
C GLY A 30 18.91 -7.87 -13.21
N ARG A 31 18.60 -7.07 -12.18
CA ARG A 31 17.42 -7.29 -11.33
C ARG A 31 16.28 -6.30 -11.64
N PRO A 32 15.01 -6.75 -11.72
CA PRO A 32 13.89 -5.85 -11.94
C PRO A 32 13.68 -4.95 -10.72
N GLN A 33 13.89 -3.64 -10.92
CA GLN A 33 13.62 -2.61 -9.92
C GLN A 33 12.11 -2.42 -9.75
N ILE A 34 11.63 -2.22 -8.52
CA ILE A 34 10.26 -1.75 -8.32
C ILE A 34 10.11 -0.34 -8.92
N GLN A 35 8.99 -0.08 -9.58
CA GLN A 35 8.73 1.25 -10.11
C GLN A 35 8.06 2.12 -9.05
N TYR A 36 8.10 3.43 -9.27
CA TYR A 36 7.33 4.39 -8.48
C TYR A 36 6.52 5.27 -9.42
N SER A 37 5.28 5.60 -9.04
CA SER A 37 4.53 6.64 -9.72
C SER A 37 5.17 8.03 -9.48
N PRO A 38 4.85 9.06 -10.29
CA PRO A 38 5.22 10.45 -10.02
C PRO A 38 4.85 10.92 -8.61
N GLY A 39 3.71 10.47 -8.06
CA GLY A 39 3.28 10.75 -6.69
C GLY A 39 4.04 9.99 -5.60
N GLY A 40 4.93 9.06 -5.97
CA GLY A 40 5.76 8.27 -5.06
C GLY A 40 5.11 7.00 -4.53
N LEU A 41 4.08 6.47 -5.19
CA LEU A 41 3.49 5.16 -4.87
C LEU A 41 4.37 4.04 -5.43
N LEU A 42 4.66 3.03 -4.61
CA LEU A 42 5.25 1.76 -5.06
C LEU A 42 4.36 1.17 -6.17
N PHE A 43 4.96 0.86 -7.30
CA PHE A 43 4.25 0.36 -8.46
C PHE A 43 4.85 -0.97 -8.94
N LYS A 44 4.01 -2.00 -8.91
CA LYS A 44 4.30 -3.28 -9.53
C LYS A 44 3.23 -3.56 -10.59
N VAL A 45 3.68 -3.89 -11.79
CA VAL A 45 2.79 -4.28 -12.90
C VAL A 45 1.89 -5.45 -12.45
N GLY A 46 0.59 -5.28 -12.66
CA GLY A 46 -0.46 -6.21 -12.25
C GLY A 46 -1.78 -5.49 -12.01
N ASN A 47 -2.80 -6.24 -11.60
CA ASN A 47 -4.07 -5.68 -11.13
C ASN A 47 -3.98 -5.31 -9.64
N SER A 48 -4.79 -4.36 -9.18
CA SER A 48 -4.92 -4.01 -7.76
C SER A 48 -3.58 -3.72 -7.08
N ASN A 49 -2.84 -2.71 -7.58
CA ASN A 49 -1.48 -2.40 -7.16
C ASN A 49 -1.33 -2.22 -5.63
N MET A 50 -2.38 -1.74 -4.94
CA MET A 50 -2.36 -1.59 -3.47
C MET A 50 -2.04 -2.89 -2.72
N GLN A 51 -2.27 -4.07 -3.29
CA GLN A 51 -1.87 -5.34 -2.68
C GLN A 51 -0.34 -5.44 -2.51
N HIS A 52 0.40 -4.92 -3.48
CA HIS A 52 1.86 -4.88 -3.47
C HIS A 52 2.34 -3.75 -2.57
N VAL A 53 1.71 -2.57 -2.67
CA VAL A 53 2.04 -1.40 -1.83
C VAL A 53 1.99 -1.78 -0.35
N THR A 54 0.87 -2.33 0.13
CA THR A 54 0.70 -2.63 1.55
C THR A 54 1.60 -3.77 2.01
N SER A 55 1.72 -4.85 1.23
CA SER A 55 2.57 -6.01 1.56
C SER A 55 4.06 -5.65 1.61
N LEU A 56 4.56 -4.94 0.59
CA LEU A 56 5.98 -4.55 0.51
C LEU A 56 6.32 -3.50 1.57
N SER A 57 5.40 -2.58 1.87
CA SER A 57 5.58 -1.61 2.95
C SER A 57 5.63 -2.28 4.32
N PHE A 58 4.78 -3.28 4.56
CA PHE A 58 4.82 -4.07 5.78
C PHE A 58 6.13 -4.84 5.92
N LEU A 59 6.62 -5.44 4.83
CA LEU A 59 7.92 -6.11 4.82
C LEU A 59 9.08 -5.14 5.10
N LEU A 60 9.10 -3.95 4.47
CA LEU A 60 10.10 -2.91 4.73
C LEU A 60 10.12 -2.51 6.21
N LEU A 61 8.94 -2.36 6.83
CA LEU A 61 8.81 -2.04 8.24
C LEU A 61 9.31 -3.18 9.15
N ALA A 62 8.94 -4.42 8.84
CA ALA A 62 9.42 -5.60 9.57
C ALA A 62 10.95 -5.71 9.48
N TYR A 63 11.50 -5.52 8.28
CA TYR A 63 12.95 -5.57 8.06
C TYR A 63 13.69 -4.41 8.72
N SER A 64 13.10 -3.21 8.73
CA SER A 64 13.60 -2.08 9.52
C SER A 64 13.70 -2.42 11.01
N SER A 65 12.67 -3.07 11.55
CA SER A 65 12.65 -3.49 12.95
C SER A 65 13.74 -4.53 13.21
N TYR A 66 13.89 -5.52 12.34
CA TYR A 66 14.96 -6.52 12.41
C TYR A 66 16.36 -5.88 12.44
N LEU A 67 16.65 -4.99 11.49
CA LEU A 67 17.95 -4.31 11.40
C LEU A 67 18.21 -3.40 12.60
N SER A 68 17.17 -2.73 13.13
CA SER A 68 17.28 -1.90 14.34
C SER A 68 17.71 -2.74 15.54
N HIS A 69 17.09 -3.90 15.75
CA HIS A 69 17.46 -4.82 16.84
C HIS A 69 18.85 -5.41 16.66
N ALA A 70 19.27 -5.63 15.41
CA ALA A 70 20.61 -6.14 15.09
C ALA A 70 21.71 -5.07 15.13
N GLY A 71 21.38 -3.77 15.25
CA GLY A 71 22.33 -2.68 15.10
C GLY A 71 22.97 -2.63 13.70
N ALA A 72 22.24 -3.07 12.67
CA ALA A 72 22.77 -3.33 11.33
C ALA A 72 22.18 -2.41 10.26
N ARG A 73 22.81 -2.43 9.08
CA ARG A 73 22.36 -1.77 7.85
C ARG A 73 22.46 -2.74 6.69
N VAL A 74 21.66 -2.53 5.65
CA VAL A 74 21.75 -3.31 4.40
C VAL A 74 22.80 -2.69 3.50
N SER A 75 23.69 -3.49 2.91
CA SER A 75 24.59 -3.05 1.85
C SER A 75 23.96 -3.32 0.49
N CYS A 76 23.68 -2.28 -0.30
CA CYS A 76 22.88 -2.40 -1.53
C CYS A 76 23.66 -2.41 -2.85
N GLY A 77 24.99 -2.55 -2.84
CA GLY A 77 25.82 -2.79 -4.03
C GLY A 77 25.49 -1.93 -5.28
N GLY A 78 26.13 -0.77 -5.45
CA GLY A 78 25.89 0.18 -6.54
C GLY A 78 26.44 1.57 -6.20
N ALA A 79 26.42 2.51 -7.17
CA ALA A 79 27.05 3.85 -7.15
C ALA A 79 27.41 4.36 -5.74
N ALA A 80 28.68 4.15 -5.36
CA ALA A 80 29.30 4.51 -4.08
C ALA A 80 28.49 4.11 -2.83
N SER A 81 28.70 2.90 -2.30
CA SER A 81 28.44 2.60 -0.88
C SER A 81 27.00 2.86 -0.40
N ALA A 82 26.00 2.67 -1.26
CA ALA A 82 24.61 2.83 -0.88
C ALA A 82 24.24 1.79 0.19
N SER A 83 24.11 2.23 1.44
CA SER A 83 23.63 1.41 2.55
C SER A 83 22.26 1.89 3.02
N ALA A 84 21.32 0.96 3.13
CA ALA A 84 19.98 1.27 3.61
C ALA A 84 19.92 1.15 5.14
N SER A 85 19.54 2.25 5.80
CA SER A 85 19.33 2.28 7.25
C SER A 85 17.94 1.77 7.63
N PRO A 86 17.75 1.27 8.87
CA PRO A 86 16.42 1.03 9.40
C PRO A 86 15.47 2.23 9.27
N VAL A 87 15.99 3.43 9.52
CA VAL A 87 15.22 4.69 9.40
C VAL A 87 14.73 4.90 7.97
N GLN A 88 15.58 4.66 6.97
CA GLN A 88 15.24 4.81 5.56
C GLN A 88 14.14 3.83 5.13
N LEU A 89 14.23 2.56 5.53
CA LEU A 89 13.20 1.56 5.23
C LEU A 89 11.84 1.94 5.84
N ARG A 90 11.84 2.35 7.11
CA ARG A 90 10.63 2.81 7.81
C ARG A 90 10.03 4.06 7.16
N ARG A 91 10.87 5.00 6.69
CA ARG A 91 10.41 6.20 5.97
C ARG A 91 9.74 5.85 4.65
N VAL A 92 10.28 4.89 3.89
CA VAL A 92 9.62 4.41 2.66
C VAL A 92 8.27 3.79 2.99
N ALA A 93 8.20 2.89 3.97
CA ALA A 93 6.95 2.28 4.41
C ALA A 93 5.91 3.34 4.85
N ARG A 94 6.33 4.34 5.65
CA ARG A 94 5.47 5.46 6.10
C ARG A 94 4.90 6.24 4.93
N ARG A 95 5.72 6.59 3.95
CA ARG A 95 5.30 7.34 2.75
C ARG A 95 4.19 6.62 2.00
N GLN A 96 4.22 5.29 1.94
CA GLN A 96 3.17 4.50 1.28
C GLN A 96 1.86 4.54 2.07
N VAL A 97 1.91 4.49 3.40
CA VAL A 97 0.72 4.68 4.25
C VAL A 97 0.16 6.09 4.08
N ASP A 98 1.00 7.12 4.06
CA ASP A 98 0.56 8.51 3.84
C ASP A 98 -0.10 8.66 2.47
N TYR A 99 0.50 8.07 1.43
CA TYR A 99 -0.09 8.05 0.11
C TYR A 99 -1.48 7.40 0.12
N ILE A 100 -1.64 6.24 0.78
CA ILE A 100 -2.94 5.57 0.91
C ILE A 100 -3.97 6.46 1.63
N LEU A 101 -3.53 7.24 2.63
CA LEU A 101 -4.42 8.04 3.48
C LEU A 101 -4.69 9.46 2.97
N GLY A 102 -4.01 9.91 1.91
CA GLY A 102 -4.34 11.17 1.24
C GLY A 102 -3.16 12.02 0.76
N ASP A 103 -1.92 11.68 1.13
CA ASP A 103 -0.72 12.38 0.67
C ASP A 103 -0.28 11.87 -0.71
N ASN A 104 -1.11 12.19 -1.70
CA ASN A 104 -0.92 11.83 -3.10
C ASN A 104 -1.39 12.98 -4.01
N PRO A 105 -1.07 12.95 -5.33
CA PRO A 105 -1.42 14.03 -6.26
C PRO A 105 -2.92 14.36 -6.31
N LEU A 106 -3.80 13.39 -6.01
CA LEU A 106 -5.25 13.58 -6.00
C LEU A 106 -5.78 14.12 -4.66
N ARG A 107 -4.93 14.23 -3.62
CA ARG A 107 -5.31 14.62 -2.26
C ARG A 107 -6.53 13.85 -1.75
N MET A 108 -6.56 12.55 -2.03
CA MET A 108 -7.68 11.67 -1.68
C MET A 108 -7.19 10.45 -0.93
N SER A 109 -7.90 10.06 0.12
CA SER A 109 -7.69 8.75 0.73
C SER A 109 -8.13 7.66 -0.25
N TYR A 110 -7.40 6.54 -0.30
CA TYR A 110 -7.83 5.29 -0.92
C TYR A 110 -8.50 4.34 0.10
N MET A 111 -8.58 4.74 1.37
CA MET A 111 -9.36 4.08 2.40
C MET A 111 -10.75 4.73 2.52
N VAL A 112 -11.78 3.91 2.31
CA VAL A 112 -13.19 4.33 2.35
C VAL A 112 -13.55 4.86 3.74
N GLY A 113 -14.15 6.05 3.78
CA GLY A 113 -14.57 6.71 5.02
C GLY A 113 -13.46 7.40 5.81
N TYR A 114 -12.24 7.46 5.29
CA TYR A 114 -11.12 8.19 5.92
C TYR A 114 -10.80 9.48 5.17
N GLY A 115 -10.60 10.57 5.92
CA GLY A 115 -10.26 11.88 5.38
C GLY A 115 -11.42 12.60 4.66
N PRO A 116 -11.17 13.80 4.12
CA PRO A 116 -12.21 14.64 3.51
C PRO A 116 -12.66 14.16 2.13
N ARG A 117 -11.88 13.30 1.47
CA ARG A 117 -12.15 12.78 0.12
C ARG A 117 -11.69 11.33 0.02
N PHE A 118 -12.61 10.44 -0.38
CA PHE A 118 -12.38 8.99 -0.49
C PHE A 118 -13.27 8.37 -1.59
N PRO A 119 -13.01 7.13 -2.05
CA PRO A 119 -13.80 6.44 -3.06
C PRO A 119 -15.26 6.24 -2.62
N LEU A 120 -16.19 6.60 -3.50
CA LEU A 120 -17.62 6.46 -3.28
C LEU A 120 -18.23 5.33 -4.11
N ARG A 121 -17.51 4.82 -5.11
CA ARG A 121 -18.04 3.87 -6.09
C ARG A 121 -17.16 2.63 -6.21
N ILE A 122 -16.84 2.04 -5.05
CA ILE A 122 -16.02 0.83 -4.97
C ILE A 122 -16.72 -0.41 -5.55
N HIS A 123 -15.96 -1.31 -6.16
CA HIS A 123 -16.45 -2.58 -6.69
C HIS A 123 -16.71 -3.58 -5.55
N HIS A 124 -17.82 -3.40 -4.82
CA HIS A 124 -18.20 -4.31 -3.74
C HIS A 124 -19.72 -4.47 -3.68
N ARG A 125 -20.22 -5.69 -3.92
CA ARG A 125 -21.66 -5.96 -4.10
C ARG A 125 -22.53 -5.47 -2.93
N ALA A 126 -22.15 -5.80 -1.70
CA ALA A 126 -22.92 -5.37 -0.52
C ALA A 126 -22.78 -3.86 -0.24
N SER A 127 -21.77 -3.19 -0.81
CA SER A 127 -21.64 -1.74 -0.73
C SER A 127 -22.53 -1.06 -1.77
N SER A 128 -22.60 -1.61 -2.99
CA SER A 128 -23.31 -1.01 -4.13
C SER A 128 -24.81 -1.30 -4.20
N LEU A 129 -25.28 -2.39 -3.59
CA LEU A 129 -26.70 -2.73 -3.51
C LEU A 129 -27.36 -2.08 -2.28
N PRO A 130 -28.66 -1.72 -2.32
CA PRO A 130 -29.37 -1.23 -1.15
C PRO A 130 -29.37 -2.28 -0.04
N SER A 131 -29.37 -1.83 1.21
CA SER A 131 -29.49 -2.74 2.35
C SER A 131 -30.86 -3.40 2.39
N VAL A 132 -30.97 -4.54 3.09
CA VAL A 132 -32.25 -5.24 3.29
C VAL A 132 -33.27 -4.34 4.01
N ALA A 133 -32.82 -3.40 4.85
CA ALA A 133 -33.70 -2.44 5.51
C ALA A 133 -34.33 -1.45 4.52
N ALA A 134 -33.56 -0.98 3.52
CA ALA A 134 -34.04 -0.05 2.50
C ALA A 134 -34.77 -0.75 1.34
N HIS A 135 -34.45 -2.01 1.07
CA HIS A 135 -35.07 -2.83 0.03
C HIS A 135 -35.26 -4.28 0.53
N PRO A 136 -36.37 -4.57 1.25
CA PRO A 136 -36.62 -5.89 1.84
C PRO A 136 -36.90 -7.00 0.84
N ALA A 137 -37.32 -6.64 -0.38
CA ALA A 137 -37.55 -7.59 -1.46
C ALA A 137 -36.24 -8.19 -1.97
N ARG A 138 -36.31 -9.42 -2.50
CA ARG A 138 -35.14 -10.07 -3.10
C ARG A 138 -34.73 -9.36 -4.39
N ILE A 139 -33.45 -9.07 -4.53
CA ILE A 139 -32.85 -8.60 -5.78
C ILE A 139 -32.53 -9.82 -6.63
N GLY A 140 -33.11 -9.91 -7.84
CA GLY A 140 -32.83 -10.99 -8.78
C GLY A 140 -31.39 -10.96 -9.32
N CYS A 141 -30.92 -12.09 -9.89
CA CYS A 141 -29.51 -12.27 -10.28
C CYS A 141 -28.95 -11.13 -11.16
N GLU A 142 -29.71 -10.71 -12.18
CA GLU A 142 -29.29 -9.65 -13.13
C GLU A 142 -29.74 -8.25 -12.73
N ALA A 143 -30.62 -8.14 -11.73
CA ALA A 143 -31.15 -6.84 -11.28
C ALA A 143 -30.05 -5.96 -10.63
N GLY A 144 -28.91 -6.55 -10.28
CA GLY A 144 -27.72 -5.86 -9.81
C GLY A 144 -27.02 -4.98 -10.87
N ALA A 145 -27.26 -5.24 -12.15
CA ALA A 145 -26.56 -4.55 -13.26
C ALA A 145 -26.80 -3.03 -13.25
N ALA A 146 -28.01 -2.59 -12.89
CA ALA A 146 -28.34 -1.17 -12.78
C ALA A 146 -27.51 -0.47 -11.68
N TYR A 147 -27.29 -1.13 -10.54
CA TYR A 147 -26.46 -0.60 -9.45
C TYR A 147 -24.98 -0.58 -9.84
N TYR A 148 -24.51 -1.63 -10.51
CA TYR A 148 -23.15 -1.72 -11.03
C TYR A 148 -22.84 -0.56 -12.00
N ALA A 149 -23.72 -0.31 -12.98
CA ALA A 149 -23.55 0.74 -13.98
C ALA A 149 -23.86 2.17 -13.48
N SER A 150 -24.56 2.30 -12.35
CA SER A 150 -25.00 3.61 -11.84
C SER A 150 -23.83 4.58 -11.61
N PRO A 151 -24.00 5.89 -11.89
CA PRO A 151 -23.05 6.93 -11.50
C PRO A 151 -23.15 7.30 -10.02
N ALA A 152 -24.21 6.89 -9.32
CA ALA A 152 -24.42 7.25 -7.93
C ALA A 152 -23.39 6.59 -6.99
N PRO A 153 -23.06 7.23 -5.85
CA PRO A 153 -22.33 6.60 -4.75
C PRO A 153 -22.94 5.26 -4.32
N ASN A 154 -22.10 4.38 -3.75
CA ASN A 154 -22.56 3.18 -3.08
C ASN A 154 -23.47 3.56 -1.89
N PRO A 155 -24.67 2.96 -1.75
CA PRO A 155 -25.58 3.28 -0.65
C PRO A 155 -25.06 2.86 0.73
N ASN A 156 -24.19 1.84 0.81
CA ASN A 156 -23.59 1.41 2.07
C ASN A 156 -22.09 1.69 2.06
N LEU A 157 -21.62 2.52 2.97
CA LEU A 157 -20.21 2.85 3.11
C LEU A 157 -19.45 1.67 3.74
N LEU A 158 -18.51 1.07 3.00
CA LEU A 158 -17.65 0.02 3.51
C LEU A 158 -16.43 0.62 4.24
N VAL A 159 -16.67 1.22 5.40
CA VAL A 159 -15.66 1.97 6.17
C VAL A 159 -14.40 1.12 6.41
N GLY A 160 -13.23 1.72 6.18
CA GLY A 160 -11.93 1.08 6.38
C GLY A 160 -11.45 0.20 5.21
N ALA A 161 -12.29 -0.07 4.21
CA ALA A 161 -11.86 -0.80 3.03
C ALA A 161 -10.87 0.02 2.20
N VAL A 162 -9.76 -0.59 1.81
CA VAL A 162 -8.79 0.02 0.89
C VAL A 162 -8.96 -0.57 -0.49
N VAL A 163 -9.18 0.30 -1.48
CA VAL A 163 -9.36 -0.10 -2.87
C VAL A 163 -8.02 -0.47 -3.53
N GLY A 164 -8.08 -1.14 -4.69
CA GLY A 164 -6.90 -1.46 -5.50
C GLY A 164 -6.00 -0.28 -5.87
N GLY A 165 -6.52 0.96 -5.83
CA GLY A 165 -5.80 2.21 -6.06
C GLY A 165 -5.45 2.44 -7.53
N PRO A 166 -4.55 3.38 -7.86
CA PRO A 166 -4.08 3.58 -9.23
C PRO A 166 -3.43 2.30 -9.78
N SER A 167 -3.90 1.84 -10.95
CA SER A 167 -3.39 0.63 -11.63
C SER A 167 -2.37 0.91 -12.72
N ASN A 168 -1.99 2.18 -12.89
CA ASN A 168 -0.92 2.60 -13.77
C ASN A 168 0.02 3.54 -13.00
N SER A 169 1.15 3.84 -13.61
CA SER A 169 2.14 4.75 -13.02
C SER A 169 1.72 6.23 -13.10
N THR A 170 0.50 6.60 -13.47
CA THR A 170 0.11 8.03 -13.62
C THR A 170 -0.62 8.60 -12.41
N ASP A 171 -0.74 7.85 -11.30
CA ASP A 171 -1.50 8.21 -10.10
C ASP A 171 -3.02 8.43 -10.35
N ALA A 172 -3.53 8.06 -11.54
CA ALA A 172 -4.91 8.30 -11.92
C ALA A 172 -5.86 7.27 -11.27
N PHE A 173 -6.97 7.76 -10.73
CA PHE A 173 -8.02 6.95 -10.12
C PHE A 173 -9.42 7.49 -10.49
N PRO A 174 -10.24 6.74 -11.25
CA PRO A 174 -11.52 7.17 -11.79
C PRO A 174 -12.70 7.02 -10.83
N ASP A 175 -12.53 6.35 -9.68
CA ASP A 175 -13.61 6.01 -8.73
C ASP A 175 -14.84 5.41 -9.44
N ALA A 176 -14.65 4.27 -10.09
CA ALA A 176 -15.68 3.62 -10.88
C ALA A 176 -15.72 2.11 -10.64
N ARG A 177 -16.91 1.60 -10.27
CA ARG A 177 -17.18 0.17 -10.04
C ARG A 177 -16.73 -0.71 -11.20
N ALA A 178 -16.85 -0.22 -12.43
CA ALA A 178 -16.47 -0.99 -13.62
C ALA A 178 -14.95 -1.17 -13.78
N VAL A 179 -14.14 -0.30 -13.16
CA VAL A 179 -12.69 -0.38 -13.15
C VAL A 179 -12.27 -1.16 -11.91
N PHE A 180 -12.62 -2.45 -11.87
CA PHE A 180 -12.47 -3.30 -10.69
C PHE A 180 -11.01 -3.45 -10.24
N GLN A 181 -10.05 -3.43 -11.17
CA GLN A 181 -8.62 -3.46 -10.85
C GLN A 181 -8.17 -2.31 -9.95
N GLN A 182 -8.91 -1.20 -9.93
CA GLN A 182 -8.61 -0.02 -9.13
C GLN A 182 -9.58 0.11 -7.95
N SER A 183 -10.86 -0.22 -8.16
CA SER A 183 -11.95 0.08 -7.23
C SER A 183 -12.34 -1.10 -6.33
N GLU A 184 -11.83 -2.31 -6.56
CA GLU A 184 -12.13 -3.48 -5.73
C GLU A 184 -11.29 -3.48 -4.44
N PRO A 185 -11.93 -3.49 -3.25
CA PRO A 185 -11.24 -3.72 -2.00
C PRO A 185 -11.08 -5.22 -1.73
N THR A 186 -10.00 -5.60 -1.05
CA THR A 186 -9.78 -7.01 -0.68
C THR A 186 -9.16 -7.14 0.70
N THR A 187 -9.39 -8.28 1.33
CA THR A 187 -8.84 -8.61 2.65
C THR A 187 -7.32 -8.59 2.66
N TYR A 188 -6.67 -9.04 1.58
CA TYR A 188 -5.22 -9.07 1.46
C TYR A 188 -4.58 -7.69 1.23
N ILE A 189 -5.33 -6.68 0.77
CA ILE A 189 -4.84 -5.29 0.78
C ILE A 189 -4.83 -4.76 2.23
N ASN A 190 -5.93 -4.97 2.96
CA ASN A 190 -6.12 -4.48 4.32
C ASN A 190 -5.22 -5.18 5.35
N ALA A 191 -5.02 -6.50 5.26
CA ALA A 191 -4.29 -7.28 6.27
C ALA A 191 -2.88 -6.75 6.60
N PRO A 192 -1.96 -6.55 5.64
CA PRO A 192 -0.64 -5.96 5.92
C PRO A 192 -0.73 -4.48 6.33
N LEU A 193 -1.72 -3.74 5.83
CA LEU A 193 -1.91 -2.34 6.20
C LEU A 193 -2.25 -2.17 7.69
N LEU A 194 -3.01 -3.09 8.28
CA LEU A 194 -3.31 -3.03 9.71
C LEU A 194 -2.05 -3.03 10.57
N GLY A 195 -1.05 -3.84 10.21
CA GLY A 195 0.24 -3.87 10.91
C GLY A 195 1.02 -2.56 10.78
N LEU A 196 1.00 -1.94 9.59
CA LEU A 196 1.60 -0.62 9.35
C LEU A 196 0.92 0.47 10.18
N LEU A 197 -0.41 0.52 10.16
CA LEU A 197 -1.19 1.51 10.91
C LEU A 197 -0.98 1.36 12.41
N ALA A 198 -1.01 0.13 12.93
CA ALA A 198 -0.76 -0.14 14.35
C ALA A 198 0.63 0.33 14.76
N TYR A 199 1.66 0.05 13.95
CA TYR A 199 3.02 0.49 14.26
C TYR A 199 3.14 2.02 14.30
N PHE A 200 2.64 2.72 13.28
CA PHE A 200 2.77 4.18 13.21
C PHE A 200 1.89 4.90 14.23
N ALA A 201 0.73 4.34 14.60
CA ALA A 201 -0.09 4.85 15.69
C ALA A 201 0.62 4.71 17.06
N ALA A 202 1.36 3.63 17.28
CA ALA A 202 2.11 3.39 18.52
C ALA A 202 3.44 4.18 18.60
N HIS A 203 3.94 4.72 17.48
CA HIS A 203 5.22 5.43 17.43
C HIS A 203 5.13 6.79 16.72
N PRO A 204 4.30 7.73 17.22
CA PRO A 204 4.10 9.03 16.58
C PRO A 204 5.37 9.91 16.62
N ASP A 205 6.21 9.81 17.65
CA ASP A 205 7.36 10.71 17.81
C ASP A 205 8.50 10.46 16.80
N LEU A 206 8.49 9.30 16.13
CA LEU A 206 9.39 9.04 15.00
C LEU A 206 9.06 9.91 13.77
N GLU A 207 7.89 10.55 13.76
CA GLU A 207 7.40 11.50 12.76
C GLU A 207 8.10 12.87 12.91
N ALA A 208 8.18 13.40 14.14
CA ALA A 208 8.80 14.69 14.44
C ALA A 208 10.32 14.67 14.19
N ALA A 209 10.99 13.61 14.62
CA ALA A 209 12.44 13.46 14.48
C ALA A 209 12.91 13.31 13.01
N GLN A 210 12.03 12.87 12.10
CA GLN A 210 12.38 12.68 10.68
C GLN A 210 12.04 13.90 9.80
N LEU A 211 11.12 14.76 10.24
CA LEU A 211 10.70 15.98 9.55
C LEU A 211 11.48 17.24 10.00
N GLY A 212 12.42 17.12 10.94
CA GLY A 212 13.19 18.24 11.45
C GLY A 212 12.34 19.32 12.13
N ARG A 213 11.14 18.98 12.59
CA ARG A 213 10.25 19.89 13.30
C ARG A 213 10.51 19.73 14.81
N HIS A 214 11.41 20.56 15.32
CA HIS A 214 11.46 20.94 16.73
C HIS A 214 10.42 22.02 17.01
#